data_AF-A0A9R0IX19-F1
#
_entry.id   AF-A0A9R0IX19-F1
#
_cell.length_a   1.000
_cell.length_b   1.000
_cell.length_c   1.000
_cell.angle_alpha   90.00
_cell.angle_beta   90.00
_cell.angle_gamma   90.00
#
_symmetry.space_group_name_H-M   'P 1'
#
loop_
_entity.id
_entity.type
_entity.pdbx_description
1 polymer ?
#
loop_
_entity_poly.entity_id
_entity_poly.type
_entity_poly.pdbx_seq_one_letter_code
_entity_poly.pdbx_strand_id
1 'polypeptide(L)'
;MATTIFPNSSLLILHHSYSKQPRIHSFSATSATSSTLSNFSSSITSFKNSQFTPNPKSLTLTTRPSATSATASDAAKPETLKSRLKNGDTLYGLFLCSFSPTLAEIAGLAGYDFVVVDMEHGYGGIPEALACLRSLAATGTPAILRLPESTADWAKKALDLGPQGIMFPMIESAKEAQKAVSYCRYPPNGVRGAAHPIVRASGYGTDAGYLGHYEEDLLIMCQVECEEAIGKIEKIAAVEGVDCIQMGPLDLSASMGYLWDPGNKKVIEKMRKAEKEVLEGKKGNMKNGGGGGGAYLSGFAMPHDSPQELKSRGYHMVSGAVDIVLFRNAAVEDVKKFKMSLEIGVGSSDDGDGDVDQTAESKDADEKYWSE
;
A
#
# COMPACT_ATOMS: atom_id res chain seq x y z
N MET A 1 57.79 -28.45 19.68
CA MET A 1 57.16 -27.54 18.70
C MET A 1 56.46 -26.48 19.54
N ALA A 2 56.93 -25.22 19.69
CA ALA A 2 57.42 -24.27 18.68
C ALA A 2 56.29 -23.94 17.67
N THR A 3 55.76 -22.72 17.53
CA THR A 3 56.13 -21.42 18.14
C THR A 3 54.96 -20.39 18.06
N THR A 4 54.92 -19.41 18.97
CA THR A 4 54.34 -18.02 18.84
C THR A 4 52.87 -17.77 18.46
N ILE A 5 52.21 -16.86 19.21
CA ILE A 5 51.76 -15.51 18.76
C ILE A 5 51.48 -14.62 19.99
N PHE A 6 51.86 -13.34 19.92
CA PHE A 6 51.57 -12.20 20.82
C PHE A 6 51.95 -10.91 20.04
N PRO A 7 51.51 -9.68 20.43
CA PRO A 7 50.34 -9.28 21.22
C PRO A 7 49.57 -8.06 20.62
N ASN A 8 48.59 -7.56 21.40
CA ASN A 8 47.84 -6.30 21.32
C ASN A 8 48.49 -5.07 20.64
N SER A 9 47.62 -4.16 20.15
CA SER A 9 47.86 -2.70 20.19
C SER A 9 46.56 -1.92 20.41
N SER A 10 46.64 -0.83 21.16
CA SER A 10 45.52 -0.05 21.69
C SER A 10 45.17 1.16 20.82
N LEU A 11 43.90 1.60 20.85
CA LEU A 11 43.48 2.96 20.47
C LEU A 11 42.40 3.42 21.48
N LEU A 12 42.77 4.15 22.53
CA LEU A 12 42.76 5.63 22.62
C LEU A 12 41.38 6.27 22.40
N ILE A 13 40.66 6.42 23.51
CA ILE A 13 39.51 7.33 23.66
C ILE A 13 40.03 8.77 23.72
N LEU A 14 39.44 9.67 22.93
CA LEU A 14 39.76 11.10 22.97
C LEU A 14 38.48 11.92 23.21
N HIS A 15 38.31 12.37 24.45
CA HIS A 15 37.33 13.39 24.83
C HIS A 15 37.72 14.74 24.21
N HIS A 16 36.75 15.49 23.68
CA HIS A 16 36.91 16.92 23.44
C HIS A 16 35.69 17.69 23.92
N SER A 17 35.83 18.27 25.12
CA SER A 17 34.93 19.30 25.62
C SER A 17 35.29 20.64 24.98
N TYR A 18 34.35 21.29 24.30
CA TYR A 18 34.44 22.72 24.03
C TYR A 18 33.19 23.43 24.55
N SER A 19 33.40 24.29 25.55
CA SER A 19 32.36 25.18 26.07
C SER A 19 32.44 26.54 25.37
N LYS A 20 31.27 27.11 25.04
CA LYS A 20 30.85 28.48 25.37
C LYS A 20 29.58 28.85 24.63
N GLN A 21 28.47 29.00 25.36
CA GLN A 21 27.31 29.75 24.88
C GLN A 21 27.52 31.26 25.09
N PRO A 22 27.02 32.13 24.20
CA PRO A 22 26.72 33.52 24.52
C PRO A 22 25.30 33.66 25.10
N ARG A 23 25.17 34.62 26.01
CA ARG A 23 24.06 34.82 26.95
C ARG A 23 22.71 35.15 26.30
N ILE A 24 21.66 34.61 26.92
CA ILE A 24 20.30 35.16 26.87
C ILE A 24 20.32 36.57 27.47
N HIS A 25 19.78 37.56 26.75
CA HIS A 25 19.40 38.85 27.32
C HIS A 25 17.89 39.00 27.31
N SER A 26 17.29 38.85 28.48
CA SER A 26 15.91 39.28 28.74
C SER A 26 15.88 40.80 28.89
N PHE A 27 14.92 41.47 28.24
CA PHE A 27 14.53 42.83 28.59
C PHE A 27 13.02 42.93 28.74
N SER A 28 12.61 43.60 29.83
CA SER A 28 11.22 43.80 30.23
C SER A 28 10.53 44.83 29.34
N ALA A 29 9.22 44.68 29.19
CA ALA A 29 8.36 45.72 28.62
C ALA A 29 8.20 46.91 29.58
N THR A 30 7.99 48.13 29.04
CA THR A 30 7.03 49.12 29.57
C THR A 30 6.74 50.27 28.58
N SER A 31 5.44 50.52 28.37
CA SER A 31 4.75 51.79 28.03
C SER A 31 5.28 52.76 26.95
N ALA A 32 4.53 52.79 25.83
CA ALA A 32 3.79 53.95 25.28
C ALA A 32 4.49 55.28 24.91
N THR A 33 4.27 55.73 23.66
CA THR A 33 3.56 56.99 23.37
C THR A 33 3.06 57.06 21.91
N SER A 34 2.10 57.95 21.65
CA SER A 34 1.38 58.12 20.37
C SER A 34 2.10 59.05 19.38
N SER A 35 2.00 58.82 18.06
CA SER A 35 1.38 59.80 17.14
C SER A 35 1.49 59.45 15.64
N THR A 36 0.46 59.90 14.89
CA THR A 36 0.43 60.19 13.43
C THR A 36 0.75 59.09 12.41
N LEU A 37 -0.33 58.55 11.83
CA LEU A 37 -0.36 58.01 10.47
C LEU A 37 -0.46 59.14 9.43
N SER A 38 0.22 58.98 8.29
CA SER A 38 0.01 59.81 7.08
C SER A 38 -0.34 58.91 5.89
N ASN A 39 -1.23 59.41 5.03
CA ASN A 39 -1.87 58.64 3.95
C ASN A 39 -0.99 58.51 2.70
N PHE A 40 -1.15 57.40 1.96
CA PHE A 40 -1.19 57.45 0.50
C PHE A 40 -2.21 56.48 -0.08
N SER A 41 -2.97 56.96 -1.08
CA SER A 41 -3.99 56.26 -1.88
C SER A 41 -3.29 55.46 -3.01
N SER A 42 -3.83 54.47 -3.74
CA SER A 42 -5.21 54.03 -4.07
C SER A 42 -5.13 52.54 -4.55
N SER A 43 -6.17 51.76 -4.87
CA SER A 43 -7.64 51.89 -4.92
C SER A 43 -8.26 50.48 -4.80
N ILE A 44 -9.54 50.35 -4.42
CA ILE A 44 -10.33 49.12 -4.54
C ILE A 44 -11.71 49.43 -5.15
N THR A 45 -12.07 48.69 -6.19
CA THR A 45 -13.36 48.86 -6.89
C THR A 45 -14.51 48.21 -6.13
N SER A 46 -15.63 48.93 -6.03
CA SER A 46 -16.80 48.57 -5.22
C SER A 46 -17.67 47.48 -5.85
N PHE A 47 -18.16 46.55 -5.01
CA PHE A 47 -19.43 45.85 -5.24
C PHE A 47 -20.40 46.09 -4.06
N LYS A 48 -21.69 46.22 -4.40
CA LYS A 48 -22.71 46.84 -3.54
C LYS A 48 -23.27 45.87 -2.50
N ASN A 49 -23.38 46.36 -1.26
CA ASN A 49 -24.20 45.73 -0.22
C ASN A 49 -25.69 45.85 -0.58
N SER A 50 -26.43 44.73 -0.52
CA SER A 50 -27.89 44.72 -0.52
C SER A 50 -28.40 44.29 0.85
N GLN A 51 -29.23 45.11 1.48
CA GLN A 51 -29.82 44.81 2.79
C GLN A 51 -30.97 43.82 2.62
N PHE A 52 -30.95 42.72 3.40
CA PHE A 52 -32.10 41.83 3.54
C PHE A 52 -32.67 41.93 4.95
N THR A 53 -33.96 42.23 5.05
CA THR A 53 -34.72 42.24 6.31
C THR A 53 -35.47 40.90 6.48
N PRO A 54 -35.52 40.31 7.69
CA PRO A 54 -36.19 39.05 7.91
C PRO A 54 -37.71 39.24 8.08
N ASN A 55 -38.50 38.47 7.33
CA ASN A 55 -39.96 38.44 7.41
C ASN A 55 -40.42 37.17 8.19
N PRO A 56 -41.05 37.28 9.37
CA PRO A 56 -41.35 36.12 10.21
C PRO A 56 -42.72 35.50 9.88
N LYS A 57 -42.76 34.48 9.02
CA LYS A 57 -43.95 33.63 8.84
C LYS A 57 -43.61 32.13 8.76
N SER A 58 -43.96 31.44 9.85
CA SER A 58 -44.29 30.00 9.95
C SER A 58 -43.29 28.99 9.34
N LEU A 59 -42.33 28.54 10.15
CA LEU A 59 -41.67 27.25 9.97
C LEU A 59 -42.41 26.18 10.79
N THR A 60 -43.28 25.41 10.14
CA THR A 60 -43.77 24.15 10.71
C THR A 60 -42.62 23.15 10.81
N LEU A 61 -42.31 22.67 12.02
CA LEU A 61 -41.38 21.56 12.21
C LEU A 61 -41.95 20.31 11.55
N THR A 62 -41.44 19.94 10.37
CA THR A 62 -41.72 18.62 9.79
C THR A 62 -41.03 17.57 10.64
N THR A 63 -41.80 16.93 11.53
CA THR A 63 -41.31 15.79 12.30
C THR A 63 -40.82 14.71 11.35
N ARG A 64 -39.56 14.29 11.52
CA ARG A 64 -39.00 13.12 10.82
C ARG A 64 -39.96 11.95 11.03
N PRO A 65 -40.39 11.23 9.97
CA PRO A 65 -41.29 10.10 10.16
C PRO A 65 -40.62 9.11 11.10
N SER A 66 -41.37 8.71 12.13
CA SER A 66 -40.95 7.68 13.09
C SER A 66 -40.43 6.48 12.32
N ALA A 67 -39.27 5.95 12.72
CA ALA A 67 -38.74 4.73 12.13
C ALA A 67 -39.66 3.57 12.51
N THR A 68 -40.66 3.30 11.66
CA THR A 68 -41.35 2.00 11.62
C THR A 68 -40.30 0.92 11.59
N SER A 69 -40.48 -0.11 12.41
CA SER A 69 -39.53 -1.18 12.65
C SER A 69 -39.13 -1.88 11.35
N ALA A 70 -38.06 -1.39 10.72
CA ALA A 70 -37.23 -2.23 9.90
C ALA A 70 -36.67 -3.28 10.84
N THR A 71 -37.16 -4.51 10.69
CA THR A 71 -36.45 -5.70 11.18
C THR A 71 -35.00 -5.53 10.78
N ALA A 72 -34.07 -5.61 11.74
CA ALA A 72 -32.66 -5.59 11.44
C ALA A 72 -32.40 -6.72 10.43
N SER A 73 -32.19 -6.34 9.17
CA SER A 73 -31.72 -7.26 8.15
C SER A 73 -30.38 -7.75 8.65
N ASP A 74 -30.29 -9.06 8.85
CA ASP A 74 -29.06 -9.74 9.27
C ASP A 74 -27.92 -9.25 8.38
N ALA A 75 -27.08 -8.38 8.95
CA ALA A 75 -26.07 -7.66 8.19
C ALA A 75 -24.93 -8.63 7.95
N ALA A 76 -25.05 -9.38 6.85
CA ALA A 76 -24.14 -10.44 6.48
C ALA A 76 -22.68 -9.98 6.68
N LYS A 77 -21.91 -10.78 7.43
CA LYS A 77 -20.48 -10.51 7.70
C LYS A 77 -19.81 -10.16 6.36
N PRO A 78 -19.12 -9.01 6.23
CA PRO A 78 -18.50 -8.63 4.97
C PRO A 78 -17.55 -9.72 4.49
N GLU A 79 -17.63 -10.05 3.21
CA GLU A 79 -16.88 -11.16 2.62
C GLU A 79 -15.37 -10.95 2.77
N THR A 80 -14.67 -12.00 3.23
CA THR A 80 -13.20 -11.98 3.33
C THR A 80 -12.56 -12.16 1.96
N LEU A 81 -11.34 -11.65 1.76
CA LEU A 81 -10.52 -11.91 0.56
C LEU A 81 -10.52 -13.41 0.21
N LYS A 82 -10.33 -14.28 1.22
CA LYS A 82 -10.40 -15.75 1.04
C LYS A 82 -11.73 -16.23 0.47
N SER A 83 -12.87 -15.72 0.95
CA SER A 83 -14.19 -16.09 0.42
C SER A 83 -14.41 -15.57 -1.01
N ARG A 84 -14.03 -14.32 -1.29
CA ARG A 84 -14.13 -13.73 -2.63
C ARG A 84 -13.29 -14.47 -3.67
N LEU A 85 -12.07 -14.86 -3.31
CA LEU A 85 -11.21 -15.69 -4.16
C LEU A 85 -11.82 -17.08 -4.42
N LYS A 86 -12.46 -17.70 -3.43
CA LYS A 86 -13.21 -18.97 -3.59
C LYS A 86 -14.43 -18.80 -4.51
N ASN A 87 -15.09 -17.64 -4.47
CA ASN A 87 -16.22 -17.29 -5.34
C ASN A 87 -15.79 -16.99 -6.80
N GLY A 88 -14.48 -16.85 -7.07
CA GLY A 88 -13.93 -16.61 -8.40
C GLY A 88 -13.70 -15.13 -8.74
N ASP A 89 -13.74 -14.23 -7.75
CA ASP A 89 -13.45 -12.81 -7.95
C ASP A 89 -12.03 -12.58 -8.48
N THR A 90 -11.88 -11.49 -9.23
CA THR A 90 -10.57 -10.87 -9.47
C THR A 90 -10.50 -9.57 -8.70
N LEU A 91 -9.59 -9.49 -7.75
CA LEU A 91 -9.45 -8.39 -6.79
C LEU A 91 -8.37 -7.41 -7.25
N TYR A 92 -8.65 -6.12 -7.18
CA TYR A 92 -7.71 -5.05 -7.53
C TYR A 92 -7.28 -4.23 -6.32
N GLY A 93 -5.97 -4.07 -6.13
CA GLY A 93 -5.40 -3.49 -4.92
C GLY A 93 -4.32 -2.43 -5.14
N LEU A 94 -4.01 -1.75 -4.04
CA LEU A 94 -3.00 -0.69 -3.92
C LEU A 94 -1.88 -1.14 -2.98
N PHE A 95 -0.62 -0.81 -3.30
CA PHE A 95 0.47 -0.81 -2.32
C PHE A 95 0.56 0.56 -1.64
N LEU A 96 0.55 0.56 -0.31
CA LEU A 96 0.64 1.74 0.54
C LEU A 96 2.01 1.75 1.23
N CYS A 97 2.97 2.46 0.63
CA CYS A 97 4.34 2.60 1.13
C CYS A 97 4.53 3.88 1.96
N SER A 98 3.58 4.83 1.92
CA SER A 98 3.65 6.09 2.70
C SER A 98 3.24 5.94 4.17
N PHE A 99 2.58 4.85 4.55
CA PHE A 99 1.98 4.70 5.89
C PHE A 99 1.06 5.86 6.31
N SER A 100 0.54 6.65 5.36
CA SER A 100 -0.36 7.76 5.65
C SER A 100 -1.77 7.22 5.94
N PRO A 101 -2.33 7.42 7.14
CA PRO A 101 -3.69 7.00 7.46
C PRO A 101 -4.72 7.68 6.54
N THR A 102 -4.45 8.94 6.18
CA THR A 102 -5.27 9.70 5.21
C THR A 102 -5.25 9.09 3.82
N LEU A 103 -4.09 8.67 3.30
CA LEU A 103 -4.04 8.01 1.99
C LEU A 103 -4.66 6.60 2.04
N ALA A 104 -4.56 5.91 3.18
CA ALA A 104 -5.24 4.64 3.39
C ALA A 104 -6.78 4.78 3.40
N GLU A 105 -7.31 5.81 4.07
CA GLU A 105 -8.75 6.14 4.05
C GLU A 105 -9.21 6.52 2.63
N ILE A 106 -8.46 7.36 1.92
CA ILE A 106 -8.76 7.74 0.53
C ILE A 106 -8.76 6.50 -0.38
N ALA A 107 -7.80 5.57 -0.23
CA ALA A 107 -7.76 4.33 -0.99
C ALA A 107 -8.99 3.45 -0.70
N GLY A 108 -9.42 3.37 0.56
CA GLY A 108 -10.64 2.65 0.92
C GLY A 108 -11.90 3.25 0.30
N LEU A 109 -12.04 4.58 0.35
CA LEU A 109 -13.16 5.30 -0.27
C LEU A 109 -13.12 5.28 -1.81
N ALA A 110 -11.94 5.08 -2.41
CA ALA A 110 -11.77 4.93 -3.86
C ALA A 110 -12.23 3.55 -4.40
N GLY A 111 -12.50 2.59 -3.52
CA GLY A 111 -13.04 1.27 -3.91
C GLY A 111 -11.99 0.23 -4.31
N TYR A 112 -10.76 0.32 -3.82
CA TYR A 112 -9.81 -0.81 -3.92
C TYR A 112 -10.33 -2.02 -3.12
N ASP A 113 -10.22 -3.23 -3.68
CA ASP A 113 -10.64 -4.47 -3.02
C ASP A 113 -9.75 -4.85 -1.84
N PHE A 114 -8.49 -4.41 -1.86
CA PHE A 114 -7.53 -4.54 -0.77
C PHE A 114 -6.43 -3.48 -0.83
N VAL A 115 -5.80 -3.21 0.30
CA VAL A 115 -4.58 -2.39 0.39
C VAL A 115 -3.48 -3.17 1.07
N VAL A 116 -2.32 -3.29 0.42
CA VAL A 116 -1.10 -3.85 1.03
C VAL A 116 -0.36 -2.71 1.71
N VAL A 117 -0.34 -2.72 3.05
CA VAL A 117 0.51 -1.82 3.84
C VAL A 117 1.89 -2.46 3.90
N ASP A 118 2.88 -1.78 3.32
CA ASP A 118 4.16 -2.38 2.95
C ASP A 118 5.27 -2.02 3.95
N MET A 119 5.59 -2.94 4.87
CA MET A 119 6.70 -2.78 5.83
C MET A 119 8.06 -3.25 5.29
N GLU A 120 8.17 -3.68 4.03
CA GLU A 120 9.45 -4.11 3.45
C GLU A 120 10.16 -2.99 2.69
N HIS A 121 9.43 -2.19 1.90
CA HIS A 121 10.01 -1.05 1.16
C HIS A 121 9.37 0.30 1.50
N GLY A 122 8.20 0.31 2.15
CA GLY A 122 7.70 1.52 2.78
C GLY A 122 8.46 1.86 4.07
N TYR A 123 8.38 3.11 4.51
CA TYR A 123 9.27 3.65 5.56
C TYR A 123 8.75 3.50 7.00
N GLY A 124 7.54 2.95 7.19
CA GLY A 124 6.91 2.76 8.50
C GLY A 124 7.07 1.35 9.05
N GLY A 125 6.66 1.17 10.31
CA GLY A 125 6.64 -0.12 10.97
C GLY A 125 5.29 -0.44 11.60
N ILE A 126 5.33 -1.27 12.65
CA ILE A 126 4.13 -1.75 13.36
C ILE A 126 3.23 -0.61 13.91
N PRO A 127 3.74 0.46 14.54
CA PRO A 127 2.89 1.55 15.03
C PRO A 127 2.15 2.30 13.92
N GLU A 128 2.84 2.56 12.81
CA GLU A 128 2.29 3.29 11.66
C GLU A 128 1.31 2.42 10.87
N ALA A 129 1.63 1.13 10.72
CA ALA A 129 0.73 0.13 10.13
C ALA A 129 -0.62 0.06 10.87
N LEU A 130 -0.60 0.11 12.21
CA LEU A 130 -1.83 0.09 13.02
C LEU A 130 -2.74 1.29 12.72
N ALA A 131 -2.19 2.47 12.43
CA ALA A 131 -2.98 3.65 12.06
C ALA A 131 -3.62 3.49 10.66
N CYS A 132 -2.89 2.92 9.70
CA CYS A 132 -3.41 2.59 8.37
C CYS A 132 -4.52 1.52 8.45
N LEU A 133 -4.31 0.44 9.20
CA LEU A 133 -5.28 -0.64 9.42
C LEU A 133 -6.57 -0.17 10.11
N ARG A 134 -6.49 0.86 10.97
CA ARG A 134 -7.69 1.50 11.56
C ARG A 134 -8.48 2.31 10.54
N SER A 135 -7.79 2.99 9.63
CA SER A 135 -8.40 3.83 8.59
C SER A 135 -9.10 2.96 7.53
N LEU A 136 -8.42 1.90 7.07
CA LEU A 136 -9.00 0.89 6.16
C LEU A 136 -10.19 0.13 6.80
N ALA A 137 -10.13 -0.14 8.11
CA ALA A 137 -11.27 -0.74 8.81
C ALA A 137 -12.49 0.20 8.89
N ALA A 138 -12.29 1.53 8.93
CA ALA A 138 -13.38 2.50 8.93
C ALA A 138 -14.10 2.57 7.55
N THR A 139 -13.40 2.27 6.46
CA THR A 139 -13.96 2.17 5.10
C THR A 139 -14.44 0.76 4.74
N GLY A 140 -14.24 -0.23 5.61
CA GLY A 140 -14.55 -1.65 5.33
C GLY A 140 -13.57 -2.34 4.38
N THR A 141 -12.41 -1.73 4.09
CA THR A 141 -11.44 -2.21 3.11
C THR A 141 -10.47 -3.22 3.71
N PRO A 142 -10.32 -4.43 3.15
CA PRO A 142 -9.31 -5.40 3.58
C PRO A 142 -7.87 -4.86 3.54
N ALA A 143 -7.17 -5.01 4.66
CA ALA A 143 -5.75 -4.69 4.77
C ALA A 143 -4.89 -5.96 4.72
N ILE A 144 -3.80 -5.91 3.96
CA ILE A 144 -2.75 -6.95 3.91
C ILE A 144 -1.47 -6.33 4.45
N LEU A 145 -0.71 -7.06 5.27
CA LEU A 145 0.62 -6.62 5.72
C LEU A 145 1.72 -7.40 4.99
N ARG A 146 2.55 -6.70 4.19
CA ARG A 146 3.83 -7.26 3.73
C ARG A 146 4.85 -7.11 4.86
N LEU A 147 5.48 -8.22 5.25
CA LEU A 147 6.46 -8.23 6.34
C LEU A 147 7.83 -7.70 5.86
N PRO A 148 8.65 -7.12 6.75
CA PRO A 148 10.04 -6.76 6.41
C PRO A 148 10.94 -7.98 6.19
N GLU A 149 10.59 -9.12 6.80
CA GLU A 149 11.33 -10.37 6.70
C GLU A 149 10.41 -11.55 7.05
N SER A 150 10.61 -12.71 6.42
CA SER A 150 9.82 -13.92 6.63
C SER A 150 10.16 -14.67 7.94
N THR A 151 9.96 -14.02 9.08
CA THR A 151 10.26 -14.56 10.43
C THR A 151 9.03 -14.63 11.34
N ALA A 152 9.10 -15.53 12.32
CA ALA A 152 8.05 -15.73 13.32
C ALA A 152 7.78 -14.47 14.18
N ASP A 153 8.79 -13.64 14.42
CA ASP A 153 8.64 -12.43 15.24
C ASP A 153 7.94 -11.29 14.51
N TRP A 154 8.23 -11.09 13.22
CA TRP A 154 7.48 -10.16 12.38
C TRP A 154 6.05 -10.64 12.16
N ALA A 155 5.87 -11.93 11.81
CA ALA A 155 4.55 -12.52 11.60
C ALA A 155 3.67 -12.39 12.86
N LYS A 156 4.15 -12.80 14.03
CA LYS A 156 3.43 -12.68 15.31
C LYS A 156 2.97 -11.24 15.56
N LYS A 157 3.87 -10.26 15.48
CA LYS A 157 3.53 -8.84 15.69
C LYS A 157 2.49 -8.36 14.67
N ALA A 158 2.70 -8.60 13.38
CA ALA A 158 1.81 -8.18 12.30
C ALA A 158 0.41 -8.79 12.44
N LEU A 159 0.32 -10.09 12.73
CA LEU A 159 -0.95 -10.79 12.89
C LEU A 159 -1.76 -10.30 14.09
N ASP A 160 -1.10 -9.86 15.15
CA ASP A 160 -1.77 -9.32 16.35
C ASP A 160 -2.43 -7.93 16.10
N LEU A 161 -2.04 -7.24 15.02
CA LEU A 161 -2.77 -6.05 14.54
C LEU A 161 -4.12 -6.41 13.90
N GLY A 162 -4.33 -7.66 13.48
CA GLY A 162 -5.54 -8.08 12.76
C GLY A 162 -5.65 -7.53 11.33
N PRO A 163 -4.69 -7.83 10.43
CA PRO A 163 -4.91 -7.70 9.00
C PRO A 163 -5.81 -8.85 8.49
N GLN A 164 -6.41 -8.69 7.31
CA GLN A 164 -7.14 -9.78 6.64
C GLN A 164 -6.21 -10.64 5.77
N GLY A 165 -5.00 -10.15 5.46
CA GLY A 165 -3.95 -10.96 4.83
C GLY A 165 -2.55 -10.63 5.32
N ILE A 166 -1.62 -11.55 5.09
CA ILE A 166 -0.20 -11.41 5.41
C ILE A 166 0.64 -11.91 4.23
N MET A 167 1.65 -11.12 3.86
CA MET A 167 2.54 -11.40 2.74
C MET A 167 3.97 -11.57 3.24
N PHE A 168 4.52 -12.74 2.93
CA PHE A 168 5.87 -13.17 3.29
C PHE A 168 6.82 -12.94 2.10
N PRO A 169 7.80 -12.02 2.20
CA PRO A 169 8.75 -11.76 1.12
C PRO A 169 9.74 -12.91 0.94
N MET A 170 10.39 -12.97 -0.24
CA MET A 170 11.57 -13.81 -0.49
C MET A 170 11.39 -15.29 -0.09
N ILE A 171 10.29 -15.93 -0.50
CA ILE A 171 10.04 -17.35 -0.26
C ILE A 171 10.68 -18.19 -1.38
N GLU A 172 11.79 -18.87 -1.05
CA GLU A 172 12.62 -19.58 -2.04
C GLU A 172 12.39 -21.10 -2.09
N SER A 173 11.61 -21.65 -1.16
CA SER A 173 11.34 -23.08 -1.07
C SER A 173 10.01 -23.42 -0.38
N ALA A 174 9.51 -24.62 -0.67
CA ALA A 174 8.36 -25.21 0.02
C ALA A 174 8.57 -25.29 1.55
N LYS A 175 9.82 -25.38 2.02
CA LYS A 175 10.16 -25.40 3.45
C LYS A 175 10.02 -24.02 4.09
N GLU A 176 10.36 -22.93 3.39
CA GLU A 176 10.04 -21.58 3.86
C GLU A 176 8.54 -21.31 3.83
N ALA A 177 7.82 -21.73 2.79
CA ALA A 177 6.37 -21.61 2.75
C ALA A 177 5.68 -22.36 3.92
N GLN A 178 6.12 -23.59 4.23
CA GLN A 178 5.64 -24.33 5.41
C GLN A 178 5.92 -23.59 6.72
N LYS A 179 7.10 -22.96 6.86
CA LYS A 179 7.41 -22.10 8.01
C LYS A 179 6.48 -20.89 8.07
N ALA A 180 6.29 -20.17 6.97
CA ALA A 180 5.41 -19.01 6.88
C ALA A 180 3.98 -19.35 7.34
N VAL A 181 3.39 -20.44 6.83
CA VAL A 181 2.09 -20.96 7.28
C VAL A 181 2.11 -21.30 8.78
N SER A 182 3.17 -21.95 9.28
CA SER A 182 3.29 -22.28 10.71
C SER A 182 3.36 -21.05 11.62
N TYR A 183 3.88 -19.91 11.13
CA TYR A 183 3.92 -18.66 11.90
C TYR A 183 2.53 -18.02 12.06
N CYS A 184 1.57 -18.37 11.18
CA CYS A 184 0.20 -17.88 11.23
C CYS A 184 -0.71 -18.69 12.15
N ARG A 185 -0.45 -19.99 12.31
CA ARG A 185 -1.27 -20.95 13.07
C ARG A 185 -0.83 -21.08 14.53
N TYR A 186 -1.79 -21.23 15.45
CA TYR A 186 -1.49 -21.56 16.85
C TYR A 186 -1.11 -23.05 17.00
N PRO A 187 -0.38 -23.45 18.07
CA PRO A 187 -0.16 -24.85 18.39
C PRO A 187 -1.48 -25.63 18.53
N PRO A 188 -1.56 -26.90 18.07
CA PRO A 188 -0.47 -27.72 17.54
C PRO A 188 -0.16 -27.51 16.05
N ASN A 189 -0.98 -26.76 15.31
CA ASN A 189 -0.88 -26.63 13.85
C ASN A 189 0.17 -25.60 13.39
N GLY A 190 0.82 -24.91 14.33
CA GLY A 190 1.86 -23.92 14.07
C GLY A 190 2.56 -23.46 15.35
N VAL A 191 3.25 -22.33 15.27
CA VAL A 191 4.12 -21.78 16.31
C VAL A 191 3.76 -20.34 16.72
N ARG A 192 2.59 -19.83 16.32
CA ARG A 192 2.13 -18.49 16.71
C ARG A 192 1.99 -18.38 18.23
N GLY A 193 2.55 -17.33 18.82
CA GLY A 193 2.42 -17.05 20.25
C GLY A 193 0.98 -16.65 20.63
N ALA A 194 0.43 -17.27 21.68
CA ALA A 194 -0.95 -17.06 22.10
C ALA A 194 -1.13 -15.77 22.94
N ALA A 195 -1.37 -14.65 22.27
CA ALA A 195 -1.78 -13.37 22.88
C ALA A 195 -3.23 -12.97 22.53
N HIS A 196 -4.02 -13.86 21.93
CA HIS A 196 -5.34 -13.54 21.37
C HIS A 196 -6.32 -12.84 22.34
N PRO A 197 -6.32 -13.00 23.68
CA PRO A 197 -7.28 -12.29 24.52
C PRO A 197 -7.05 -10.77 24.66
N ILE A 198 -5.91 -10.23 24.20
CA ILE A 198 -5.51 -8.83 24.45
C ILE A 198 -5.11 -8.02 23.19
N VAL A 199 -5.17 -8.62 22.01
CA VAL A 199 -4.65 -8.03 20.75
C VAL A 199 -5.78 -7.52 19.84
N ARG A 200 -5.47 -6.64 18.88
CA ARG A 200 -6.50 -6.07 17.97
C ARG A 200 -7.17 -7.14 17.11
N ALA A 201 -6.46 -8.20 16.74
CA ALA A 201 -6.97 -9.28 15.89
C ALA A 201 -8.27 -9.94 16.38
N SER A 202 -8.50 -9.98 17.69
CA SER A 202 -9.70 -10.54 18.34
C SER A 202 -10.65 -9.45 18.88
N GLY A 203 -10.48 -8.21 18.43
CA GLY A 203 -11.17 -7.06 19.03
C GLY A 203 -10.83 -6.88 20.53
N TYR A 204 -9.58 -7.15 20.93
CA TYR A 204 -9.13 -7.10 22.33
C TYR A 204 -9.88 -8.10 23.23
N GLY A 205 -10.14 -9.31 22.70
CA GLY A 205 -10.85 -10.38 23.39
C GLY A 205 -12.39 -10.28 23.34
N THR A 206 -12.96 -9.32 22.60
CA THR A 206 -14.42 -9.21 22.42
C THR A 206 -14.97 -10.17 21.36
N ASP A 207 -14.16 -10.58 20.39
CA ASP A 207 -14.50 -11.63 19.44
C ASP A 207 -14.29 -13.03 20.07
N ALA A 208 -15.35 -13.54 20.69
CA ALA A 208 -15.39 -14.90 21.24
C ALA A 208 -15.27 -16.00 20.16
N GLY A 209 -15.51 -15.67 18.89
CA GLY A 209 -15.40 -16.59 17.76
C GLY A 209 -13.99 -16.68 17.17
N TYR A 210 -13.08 -15.76 17.51
CA TYR A 210 -11.77 -15.58 16.87
C TYR A 210 -10.99 -16.88 16.65
N LEU A 211 -10.83 -17.72 17.68
CA LEU A 211 -10.09 -18.98 17.57
C LEU A 211 -10.74 -20.01 16.63
N GLY A 212 -12.05 -19.89 16.36
CA GLY A 212 -12.78 -20.77 15.46
C GLY A 212 -12.71 -20.37 13.98
N HIS A 213 -12.42 -19.10 13.66
CA HIS A 213 -12.45 -18.59 12.28
C HIS A 213 -11.13 -18.03 11.76
N TYR A 214 -10.13 -17.77 12.61
CA TYR A 214 -8.89 -17.08 12.19
C TYR A 214 -8.13 -17.76 11.04
N GLU A 215 -8.14 -19.09 10.93
CA GLU A 215 -7.49 -19.82 9.81
C GLU A 215 -8.29 -19.74 8.50
N GLU A 216 -9.62 -19.61 8.60
CA GLU A 216 -10.54 -19.50 7.46
C GLU A 216 -10.61 -18.08 6.91
N ASP A 217 -10.38 -17.07 7.76
CA ASP A 217 -10.43 -15.65 7.40
C ASP A 217 -9.09 -15.09 6.90
N LEU A 218 -7.95 -15.49 7.51
CA LEU A 218 -6.62 -14.91 7.23
C LEU A 218 -6.02 -15.41 5.91
N LEU A 219 -5.84 -14.53 4.93
CA LEU A 219 -5.13 -14.83 3.67
C LEU A 219 -3.60 -14.91 3.88
N ILE A 220 -2.96 -16.01 3.51
CA ILE A 220 -1.50 -16.21 3.59
C ILE A 220 -0.91 -16.16 2.17
N MET A 221 -0.03 -15.19 1.92
CA MET A 221 0.63 -14.97 0.63
C MET A 221 2.14 -15.23 0.73
N CYS A 222 2.70 -16.00 -0.19
CA CYS A 222 4.14 -16.17 -0.35
C CYS A 222 4.61 -15.40 -1.59
N GLN A 223 5.59 -14.52 -1.42
CA GLN A 223 6.22 -13.80 -2.51
C GLN A 223 7.37 -14.62 -3.10
N VAL A 224 7.32 -14.88 -4.40
CA VAL A 224 8.25 -15.75 -5.13
C VAL A 224 8.83 -14.93 -6.28
N GLU A 225 10.09 -14.53 -6.12
CA GLU A 225 10.64 -13.41 -6.91
C GLU A 225 12.13 -13.54 -7.24
N CYS A 226 12.75 -14.70 -7.02
CA CYS A 226 14.10 -14.98 -7.54
C CYS A 226 14.06 -16.16 -8.53
N GLU A 227 15.03 -16.22 -9.46
CA GLU A 227 15.05 -17.23 -10.52
C GLU A 227 15.00 -18.68 -9.99
N GLU A 228 15.69 -18.94 -8.88
CA GLU A 228 15.73 -20.27 -8.25
C GLU A 228 14.39 -20.64 -7.60
N ALA A 229 13.73 -19.68 -6.94
CA ALA A 229 12.42 -19.85 -6.32
C ALA A 229 11.33 -20.12 -7.37
N ILE A 230 11.36 -19.36 -8.47
CA ILE A 230 10.49 -19.57 -9.64
C ILE A 230 10.67 -20.98 -10.21
N GLY A 231 11.91 -21.51 -10.25
CA GLY A 231 12.17 -22.89 -10.65
C GLY A 231 11.60 -23.98 -9.72
N LYS A 232 11.03 -23.60 -8.57
CA LYS A 232 10.41 -24.48 -7.57
C LYS A 232 8.94 -24.15 -7.30
N ILE A 233 8.34 -23.21 -8.06
CA ILE A 233 7.08 -22.55 -7.71
C ILE A 233 5.91 -23.53 -7.53
N GLU A 234 5.83 -24.61 -8.34
CA GLU A 234 4.85 -25.69 -8.17
C GLU A 234 4.86 -26.25 -6.74
N LYS A 235 6.05 -26.53 -6.19
CA LYS A 235 6.21 -27.09 -4.84
C LYS A 235 5.90 -26.08 -3.74
N ILE A 236 6.09 -24.79 -4.00
CA ILE A 236 5.74 -23.69 -3.08
C ILE A 236 4.20 -23.53 -3.05
N ALA A 237 3.56 -23.48 -4.23
CA ALA A 237 2.11 -23.37 -4.40
C ALA A 237 1.32 -24.60 -3.91
N ALA A 238 1.96 -25.77 -3.85
CA ALA A 238 1.40 -27.00 -3.31
C ALA A 238 1.44 -27.11 -1.78
N VAL A 239 2.06 -26.16 -1.06
CA VAL A 239 2.08 -26.18 0.41
C VAL A 239 0.69 -25.87 0.96
N GLU A 240 0.18 -26.77 1.81
CA GLU A 240 -1.09 -26.57 2.50
C GLU A 240 -1.06 -25.29 3.35
N GLY A 241 -2.07 -24.44 3.17
CA GLY A 241 -2.19 -23.16 3.86
C GLY A 241 -1.53 -21.98 3.13
N VAL A 242 -0.85 -22.18 2.00
CA VAL A 242 -0.49 -21.08 1.09
C VAL A 242 -1.69 -20.76 0.22
N ASP A 243 -2.27 -19.57 0.42
CA ASP A 243 -3.46 -19.13 -0.31
C ASP A 243 -3.10 -18.43 -1.62
N CYS A 244 -2.05 -17.60 -1.64
CA CYS A 244 -1.62 -16.90 -2.84
C CYS A 244 -0.12 -17.02 -3.08
N ILE A 245 0.28 -17.14 -4.34
CA ILE A 245 1.65 -16.86 -4.79
C ILE A 245 1.67 -15.45 -5.39
N GLN A 246 2.39 -14.54 -4.74
CA GLN A 246 2.71 -13.22 -5.25
C GLN A 246 3.98 -13.33 -6.09
N MET A 247 3.93 -12.97 -7.38
CA MET A 247 5.17 -12.85 -8.19
C MET A 247 5.64 -11.39 -8.26
N GLY A 248 6.92 -11.17 -7.95
CA GLY A 248 7.61 -9.88 -8.06
C GLY A 248 8.40 -9.79 -9.37
N PRO A 249 7.88 -9.11 -10.42
CA PRO A 249 8.55 -9.09 -11.72
C PRO A 249 9.85 -8.27 -11.74
N LEU A 250 9.96 -7.24 -10.89
CA LEU A 250 11.15 -6.39 -10.77
C LEU A 250 12.32 -7.15 -10.13
N ASP A 251 12.08 -7.81 -9.01
CA ASP A 251 13.09 -8.59 -8.28
C ASP A 251 13.46 -9.87 -9.05
N LEU A 252 12.50 -10.47 -9.77
CA LEU A 252 12.80 -11.58 -10.67
C LEU A 252 13.73 -11.13 -11.80
N SER A 253 13.45 -9.99 -12.44
CA SER A 253 14.32 -9.48 -13.49
C SER A 253 15.72 -9.16 -12.96
N ALA A 254 15.82 -8.54 -11.79
CA ALA A 254 17.08 -8.30 -11.10
C ALA A 254 17.86 -9.61 -10.82
N SER A 255 17.19 -10.64 -10.27
CA SER A 255 17.80 -11.94 -9.96
C SER A 255 18.31 -12.68 -11.22
N MET A 256 17.67 -12.46 -12.37
CA MET A 256 18.07 -13.01 -13.67
C MET A 256 19.15 -12.18 -14.39
N GLY A 257 19.66 -11.12 -13.76
CA GLY A 257 20.67 -10.20 -14.35
C GLY A 257 20.08 -9.12 -15.27
N TYR A 258 18.76 -8.96 -15.28
CA TYR A 258 17.98 -7.97 -16.05
C TYR A 258 17.43 -6.88 -15.12
N LEU A 259 18.31 -6.24 -14.34
CA LEU A 259 17.95 -5.16 -13.42
C LEU A 259 17.23 -4.03 -14.19
N TRP A 260 16.07 -3.60 -13.67
CA TRP A 260 15.14 -2.64 -14.31
C TRP A 260 14.52 -3.06 -15.66
N ASP A 261 14.70 -4.30 -16.12
CA ASP A 261 14.07 -4.84 -17.33
C ASP A 261 13.15 -6.06 -17.05
N PRO A 262 12.00 -5.86 -16.36
CA PRO A 262 10.97 -6.89 -16.21
C PRO A 262 10.28 -7.25 -17.54
N GLY A 263 10.37 -6.37 -18.55
CA GLY A 263 9.89 -6.62 -19.91
C GLY A 263 10.80 -7.55 -20.72
N ASN A 264 11.92 -8.00 -20.16
CA ASN A 264 12.85 -8.87 -20.86
C ASN A 264 12.17 -10.17 -21.30
N LYS A 265 12.37 -10.56 -22.56
CA LYS A 265 11.73 -11.78 -23.13
C LYS A 265 11.97 -13.03 -22.28
N LYS A 266 13.15 -13.19 -21.66
CA LYS A 266 13.45 -14.34 -20.79
C LYS A 266 12.72 -14.27 -19.44
N VAL A 267 12.59 -13.08 -18.87
CA VAL A 267 11.87 -12.85 -17.61
C VAL A 267 10.38 -13.12 -17.83
N ILE A 268 9.81 -12.60 -18.92
CA ILE A 268 8.44 -12.90 -19.35
C ILE A 268 8.25 -14.41 -19.58
N GLU A 269 9.14 -15.08 -20.31
CA GLU A 269 9.03 -16.54 -20.54
C GLU A 269 9.04 -17.33 -19.22
N LYS A 270 9.93 -16.96 -18.29
CA LYS A 270 10.01 -17.56 -16.95
C LYS A 270 8.71 -17.33 -16.15
N MET A 271 8.19 -16.11 -16.14
CA MET A 271 6.90 -15.75 -15.54
C MET A 271 5.74 -16.54 -16.15
N ARG A 272 5.60 -16.59 -17.47
CA ARG A 272 4.52 -17.33 -18.15
C ARG A 272 4.60 -18.85 -17.93
N LYS A 273 5.78 -19.38 -17.64
CA LYS A 273 5.93 -20.78 -17.19
C LYS A 273 5.43 -20.94 -15.75
N ALA A 274 5.87 -20.07 -14.84
CA ALA A 274 5.48 -20.06 -13.43
C ALA A 274 3.96 -19.90 -13.24
N GLU A 275 3.33 -18.99 -13.98
CA GLU A 275 1.86 -18.80 -14.04
C GLU A 275 1.14 -20.13 -14.31
N LYS A 276 1.60 -20.91 -15.30
CA LYS A 276 0.97 -22.19 -15.67
C LYS A 276 1.13 -23.23 -14.58
N GLU A 277 2.32 -23.38 -14.00
CA GLU A 277 2.61 -24.37 -12.96
C GLU A 277 1.72 -24.17 -11.72
N VAL A 278 1.52 -22.91 -11.28
CA VAL A 278 0.60 -22.60 -10.16
C VAL A 278 -0.85 -22.94 -10.51
N LEU A 279 -1.31 -22.56 -11.70
CA LEU A 279 -2.70 -22.80 -12.14
C LEU A 279 -3.00 -24.27 -12.39
N GLU A 280 -2.04 -25.06 -12.87
CA GLU A 280 -2.16 -26.50 -13.06
C GLU A 280 -2.21 -27.23 -11.71
N GLY A 281 -1.34 -26.86 -10.76
CA GLY A 281 -1.40 -27.35 -9.38
C GLY A 281 -2.76 -27.09 -8.70
N LYS A 282 -3.28 -25.86 -8.82
CA LYS A 282 -4.62 -25.49 -8.32
C LYS A 282 -5.73 -26.36 -8.93
N LYS A 283 -5.72 -26.59 -10.25
CA LYS A 283 -6.69 -27.46 -10.95
C LYS A 283 -6.58 -28.92 -10.50
N GLY A 284 -5.36 -29.42 -10.23
CA GLY A 284 -5.12 -30.75 -9.69
C GLY A 284 -5.78 -30.95 -8.32
N ASN A 285 -5.53 -30.03 -7.39
CA ASN A 285 -6.09 -30.09 -6.04
C ASN A 285 -7.62 -30.03 -6.02
N MET A 286 -8.22 -29.14 -6.83
CA MET A 286 -9.69 -29.04 -6.95
C MET A 286 -10.33 -30.33 -7.48
N LYS A 287 -9.71 -31.04 -8.42
CA LYS A 287 -10.25 -32.29 -8.98
C LYS A 287 -10.20 -33.46 -7.99
N ASN A 288 -9.22 -33.48 -7.09
CA ASN A 288 -8.99 -34.58 -6.17
C ASN A 288 -9.83 -34.50 -4.87
N GLY A 289 -10.76 -33.54 -4.77
CA GLY A 289 -11.59 -33.34 -3.57
C GLY A 289 -10.80 -32.81 -2.36
N GLY A 290 -9.58 -32.33 -2.56
CA GLY A 290 -8.81 -31.68 -1.52
C GLY A 290 -9.42 -30.32 -1.17
N GLY A 291 -9.87 -30.14 0.08
CA GLY A 291 -10.55 -28.91 0.52
C GLY A 291 -9.74 -27.63 0.36
N GLY A 292 -8.41 -27.72 0.23
CA GLY A 292 -7.53 -26.64 -0.20
C GLY A 292 -7.41 -26.59 -1.73
N GLY A 293 -8.31 -25.88 -2.40
CA GLY A 293 -8.14 -25.54 -3.81
C GLY A 293 -6.92 -24.62 -3.97
N GLY A 294 -5.79 -25.20 -4.42
CA GLY A 294 -4.41 -24.68 -4.25
C GLY A 294 -4.13 -23.24 -4.68
N ALA A 295 -2.94 -22.72 -4.38
CA ALA A 295 -2.67 -21.28 -4.35
C ALA A 295 -3.19 -20.49 -5.58
N TYR A 296 -3.77 -19.32 -5.32
CA TYR A 296 -4.18 -18.34 -6.31
C TYR A 296 -2.98 -17.54 -6.84
N LEU A 297 -3.07 -17.07 -8.08
CA LEU A 297 -2.08 -16.15 -8.64
C LEU A 297 -2.33 -14.71 -8.19
N SER A 298 -1.27 -14.07 -7.68
CA SER A 298 -1.22 -12.68 -7.29
C SER A 298 0.01 -12.00 -7.91
N GLY A 299 -0.08 -10.71 -8.27
CA GLY A 299 1.03 -10.02 -8.93
C GLY A 299 0.83 -8.52 -9.10
N PHE A 300 1.86 -7.88 -9.65
CA PHE A 300 1.87 -6.46 -9.99
C PHE A 300 1.56 -6.22 -11.46
N ALA A 301 0.71 -5.24 -11.76
CA ALA A 301 0.58 -4.74 -13.12
C ALA A 301 1.78 -3.86 -13.49
N MET A 302 2.22 -3.98 -14.74
CA MET A 302 3.36 -3.26 -15.30
C MET A 302 2.91 -2.48 -16.54
N PRO A 303 3.65 -1.45 -17.00
CA PRO A 303 3.30 -0.70 -18.22
C PRO A 303 3.14 -1.58 -19.47
N HIS A 304 3.81 -2.74 -19.51
CA HIS A 304 3.76 -3.74 -20.58
C HIS A 304 2.94 -4.99 -20.23
N ASP A 305 2.27 -5.03 -19.07
CA ASP A 305 1.47 -6.16 -18.60
C ASP A 305 0.33 -5.66 -17.69
N SER A 306 -0.78 -5.29 -18.33
CA SER A 306 -1.90 -4.60 -17.69
C SER A 306 -2.69 -5.49 -16.71
N PRO A 307 -3.51 -4.90 -15.81
CA PRO A 307 -4.41 -5.67 -14.94
C PRO A 307 -5.37 -6.59 -15.71
N GLN A 308 -5.81 -6.17 -16.90
CA GLN A 308 -6.68 -6.92 -17.79
C GLN A 308 -5.95 -8.14 -18.38
N GLU A 309 -4.69 -7.98 -18.77
CA GLU A 309 -3.86 -9.08 -19.29
C GLU A 309 -3.52 -10.08 -18.19
N LEU A 310 -3.14 -9.62 -17.00
CA LEU A 310 -2.97 -10.46 -15.81
C LEU A 310 -4.24 -11.26 -15.51
N LYS A 311 -5.42 -10.61 -15.46
CA LYS A 311 -6.71 -11.27 -15.28
C LYS A 311 -6.96 -12.33 -16.36
N SER A 312 -6.69 -12.03 -17.63
CA SER A 312 -6.88 -12.96 -18.75
C SER A 312 -6.03 -14.24 -18.63
N ARG A 313 -4.88 -14.16 -17.95
CA ARG A 313 -3.99 -15.30 -17.67
C ARG A 313 -4.30 -16.02 -16.36
N GLY A 314 -5.31 -15.58 -15.60
CA GLY A 314 -5.77 -16.25 -14.37
C GLY A 314 -5.21 -15.69 -13.07
N TYR A 315 -4.74 -14.44 -13.05
CA TYR A 315 -4.50 -13.73 -11.79
C TYR A 315 -5.82 -13.41 -11.10
N HIS A 316 -5.89 -13.68 -9.80
CA HIS A 316 -7.07 -13.44 -8.96
C HIS A 316 -6.86 -12.24 -8.03
N MET A 317 -5.62 -11.82 -7.81
CA MET A 317 -5.28 -10.57 -7.14
C MET A 317 -4.28 -9.81 -7.98
N VAL A 318 -4.53 -8.52 -8.20
CA VAL A 318 -3.65 -7.65 -8.99
C VAL A 318 -3.44 -6.33 -8.25
N SER A 319 -2.19 -6.02 -7.93
CA SER A 319 -1.79 -4.70 -7.44
C SER A 319 -1.38 -3.83 -8.62
N GLY A 320 -2.15 -2.78 -8.91
CA GLY A 320 -1.90 -1.94 -10.09
C GLY A 320 -1.34 -0.55 -9.81
N ALA A 321 -1.13 -0.19 -8.54
CA ALA A 321 -0.64 1.12 -8.16
C ALA A 321 0.15 1.07 -6.83
N VAL A 322 0.98 2.11 -6.65
CA VAL A 322 1.65 2.44 -5.39
C VAL A 322 1.26 3.88 -5.01
N ASP A 323 0.86 4.11 -3.77
CA ASP A 323 0.37 5.41 -3.28
C ASP A 323 1.34 6.58 -3.52
N ILE A 324 2.64 6.39 -3.23
CA ILE A 324 3.69 7.38 -3.46
C ILE A 324 3.84 7.70 -4.96
N VAL A 325 3.70 6.68 -5.83
CA VAL A 325 3.76 6.86 -7.28
C VAL A 325 2.56 7.64 -7.80
N LEU A 326 1.35 7.33 -7.34
CA LEU A 326 0.14 8.08 -7.68
C LEU A 326 0.26 9.55 -7.27
N PHE A 327 0.67 9.82 -6.04
CA PHE A 327 0.84 11.18 -5.53
C PHE A 327 1.93 11.95 -6.29
N ARG A 328 3.10 11.34 -6.51
CA ARG A 328 4.19 11.93 -7.30
C ARG A 328 3.72 12.30 -8.71
N ASN A 329 3.06 11.37 -9.40
CA ASN A 329 2.61 11.59 -10.78
C ASN A 329 1.58 12.74 -10.85
N ALA A 330 0.63 12.78 -9.91
CA ALA A 330 -0.35 13.87 -9.82
C ALA A 330 0.31 15.23 -9.54
N ALA A 331 1.25 15.31 -8.60
CA ALA A 331 1.94 16.54 -8.25
C ALA A 331 2.86 17.06 -9.39
N VAL A 332 3.56 16.15 -10.08
CA VAL A 332 4.39 16.51 -11.25
C VAL A 332 3.53 17.05 -12.39
N GLU A 333 2.40 16.41 -12.67
CA GLU A 333 1.49 16.82 -13.74
C GLU A 333 0.78 18.16 -13.43
N ASP A 334 0.42 18.43 -12.18
CA ASP A 334 -0.12 19.73 -11.75
C ASP A 334 0.90 20.87 -11.95
N VAL A 335 2.14 20.67 -11.48
CA VAL A 335 3.23 21.65 -11.68
C VAL A 335 3.55 21.84 -13.17
N LYS A 336 3.50 20.77 -13.98
CA LYS A 336 3.70 20.84 -15.43
C LYS A 336 2.62 21.68 -16.11
N LYS A 337 1.34 21.43 -15.80
CA LYS A 337 0.20 22.23 -16.28
C LYS A 337 0.34 23.72 -15.93
N PHE A 338 0.71 24.01 -14.68
CA PHE A 338 0.95 25.40 -14.26
C PHE A 338 2.07 26.05 -15.09
N LYS A 339 3.24 25.40 -15.23
CA LYS A 339 4.37 25.94 -16.02
C LYS A 339 4.01 26.19 -17.49
N MET A 340 3.37 25.22 -18.15
CA MET A 340 2.92 25.36 -19.54
C MET A 340 1.93 26.53 -19.72
N SER A 341 1.07 26.80 -18.72
CA SER A 341 0.15 27.94 -18.78
C SER A 341 0.85 29.31 -18.74
N LEU A 342 2.02 29.41 -18.09
CA LEU A 342 2.84 30.63 -18.07
C LEU A 342 3.52 30.87 -19.42
N GLU A 343 4.00 29.82 -20.09
CA GLU A 343 4.65 29.91 -21.41
C GLU A 343 3.67 30.42 -22.48
N ILE A 344 2.42 29.94 -22.46
CA ILE A 344 1.35 30.41 -23.36
C ILE A 344 0.93 31.86 -23.01
N GLY A 345 0.93 32.21 -21.73
CA GLY A 345 0.52 33.53 -21.24
C GLY A 345 1.49 34.69 -21.52
N VAL A 346 2.72 34.41 -21.97
CA VAL A 346 3.75 35.43 -22.26
C VAL A 346 3.87 35.75 -23.77
N GLY A 347 3.17 35.01 -24.64
CA GLY A 347 3.29 35.11 -26.10
C GLY A 347 2.22 35.90 -26.85
N SER A 348 1.26 36.55 -26.18
CA SER A 348 0.09 37.17 -26.84
C SER A 348 -0.13 38.65 -26.48
N SER A 349 0.85 39.50 -26.84
CA SER A 349 0.63 40.94 -27.01
C SER A 349 1.64 41.59 -27.96
N ASP A 350 1.65 41.21 -29.24
CA ASP A 350 1.80 42.19 -30.34
C ASP A 350 1.21 41.64 -31.66
N ASP A 351 0.85 42.53 -32.57
CA ASP A 351 0.03 42.25 -33.76
C ASP A 351 0.80 41.57 -34.91
N GLY A 352 0.13 40.68 -35.67
CA GLY A 352 0.72 40.05 -36.86
C GLY A 352 -0.17 39.06 -37.60
N ASP A 353 -0.90 39.56 -38.61
CA ASP A 353 -1.67 38.76 -39.58
C ASP A 353 -0.75 37.82 -40.38
N GLY A 354 -1.10 36.53 -40.51
CA GLY A 354 -0.17 35.51 -41.02
C GLY A 354 -0.71 34.08 -41.09
N ASP A 355 -1.44 33.78 -42.16
CA ASP A 355 -1.93 32.45 -42.55
C ASP A 355 -0.79 31.44 -42.85
N VAL A 356 -0.70 30.34 -42.08
CA VAL A 356 0.00 29.09 -42.48
C VAL A 356 -0.68 27.86 -41.86
N ASP A 357 -1.27 27.03 -42.73
CA ASP A 357 -1.59 25.62 -42.46
C ASP A 357 -0.31 24.76 -42.41
N GLN A 358 -0.13 23.99 -41.32
CA GLN A 358 0.46 22.65 -41.44
C GLN A 358 0.19 21.71 -40.26
N THR A 359 -0.24 20.52 -40.62
CA THR A 359 -0.38 19.32 -39.79
C THR A 359 0.90 18.93 -39.04
N ALA A 360 0.77 18.58 -37.76
CA ALA A 360 1.76 17.79 -37.02
C ALA A 360 1.04 16.78 -36.08
N GLU A 361 0.99 15.51 -36.50
CA GLU A 361 0.62 14.40 -35.60
C GLU A 361 1.77 14.18 -34.61
N SER A 362 1.58 14.51 -33.32
CA SER A 362 2.54 14.17 -32.27
C SER A 362 2.44 12.69 -31.89
N LYS A 363 3.15 11.84 -32.63
CA LYS A 363 3.52 10.49 -32.16
C LYS A 363 4.72 10.59 -31.21
N ASP A 364 4.44 10.72 -29.92
CA ASP A 364 5.42 10.43 -28.87
C ASP A 364 4.95 9.24 -28.05
N ALA A 365 5.32 8.06 -28.53
CA ALA A 365 5.29 6.82 -27.76
C ALA A 365 6.72 6.46 -27.39
N ASP A 366 7.21 7.01 -26.27
CA ASP A 366 8.41 6.56 -25.56
C ASP A 366 8.38 7.11 -24.12
N GLU A 367 7.61 6.46 -23.24
CA GLU A 367 7.73 6.68 -21.78
C GLU A 367 9.05 6.10 -21.28
N LYS A 368 10.13 6.85 -21.49
CA LYS A 368 11.47 6.55 -20.99
C LYS A 368 11.46 6.64 -19.46
N TYR A 369 11.37 5.48 -18.82
CA TYR A 369 11.34 5.31 -17.37
C TYR A 369 12.52 6.02 -16.67
N TRP A 370 12.20 7.06 -15.90
CA TRP A 370 13.01 7.76 -14.87
C TRP A 370 14.53 7.84 -15.12
N SER A 371 14.97 8.96 -15.73
CA SER A 371 16.38 9.35 -15.77
C SER A 371 16.73 10.34 -14.65
N GLU A 372 17.88 10.08 -14.02
CA GLU A 372 18.61 10.86 -12.99
C GLU A 372 18.18 10.66 -11.52
#